data_AF-A0A959YYT4-F1
#
_entry.id   AF-A0A959YYT4-F1
#
_cell.length_a   1.000
_cell.length_b   1.000
_cell.length_c   1.000
_cell.angle_alpha   90.00
_cell.angle_beta   90.00
_cell.angle_gamma   90.00
#
_symmetry.space_group_name_H-M   'P 1'
#
loop_
_entity.id
_entity.type
_entity.pdbx_description
1 polymer ?
#
loop_
_entity_poly.entity_id
_entity_poly.type
_entity_poly.pdbx_seq_one_letter_code
_entity_poly.pdbx_strand_id
1 'polypeptide(L)'
;MRPIIALFLVLATIPLTAQPPQAMNYQAVVRNAQGEAMPGRTVTPKFDILLGGPLGPTVYSEDHAPPAPVVTTNEHGLFSVRIGEGYVLSGDFTTIDWSAGNYWLSVSIDTTGGLDYVPIGSQQLVSVPYAFLAGSVVGGASDTDWTIDADTVDSGGKRVGIGTSSPRELLDVAGDILVNGMTVGTANAPSNRNVAVGENALGSVTTAYWNTAVGRNALGSQQNGFYNVAIGTNALAVAGFADRNTAVGVGCLSNFEGGSQNTGIGMDCLLHHRTGSSNTALGHASLGNDTSGTANVAIGVWSMQNNSNGINNAALGTYSLRQNTTGYGNVGMGMFAVEDNQTGFYRTGIGYDANSLSTTQHNNTGVGHGANPTASNQVRLGDPFVNSIGGQVSFSTFSDERFKMNVRNDEVVGLDFILALKPCTYNYDIHAYERWVDEQYGVQDRKGQEQGYAIEAIRFSGFLAQEV
;
A
#
# COMPACT_ATOMS: atom_id res chain seq x y z
N MET A 1 0.11 52.26 47.22
CA MET A 1 -0.22 50.96 46.59
C MET A 1 -1.11 50.18 47.54
N ARG A 2 -2.38 49.98 47.14
CA ARG A 2 -3.39 49.03 47.67
C ARG A 2 -3.12 47.64 47.01
N PRO A 3 -3.58 46.46 47.48
CA PRO A 3 -5.01 46.06 47.48
C PRO A 3 -5.48 45.10 48.61
N ILE A 4 -6.72 45.25 49.13
CA ILE A 4 -7.97 44.48 48.82
C ILE A 4 -7.97 43.06 49.40
N ILE A 5 -8.78 42.84 50.44
CA ILE A 5 -9.24 41.51 50.88
C ILE A 5 -10.65 41.30 50.30
N ALA A 6 -10.78 40.33 49.39
CA ALA A 6 -12.02 39.94 48.76
C ALA A 6 -12.61 38.70 49.45
N LEU A 7 -13.90 38.81 49.79
CA LEU A 7 -14.80 37.78 50.31
C LEU A 7 -15.11 36.76 49.21
N PHE A 8 -14.97 35.46 49.49
CA PHE A 8 -15.45 34.38 48.62
C PHE A 8 -16.42 33.48 49.39
N LEU A 9 -17.65 33.40 48.88
CA LEU A 9 -18.76 32.57 49.35
C LEU A 9 -18.63 31.21 48.64
N VAL A 10 -18.38 30.12 49.38
CA VAL A 10 -18.31 28.76 48.82
C VAL A 10 -19.66 28.07 49.02
N LEU A 11 -20.31 27.78 47.90
CA LEU A 11 -21.49 26.91 47.80
C LEU A 11 -21.00 25.45 47.90
N ALA A 12 -21.24 24.78 49.03
CA ALA A 12 -20.84 23.39 49.21
C ALA A 12 -21.86 22.42 48.59
N THR A 13 -21.45 21.71 47.54
CA THR A 13 -22.11 20.52 47.03
C THR A 13 -21.86 19.36 48.00
N ILE A 14 -22.92 18.80 48.60
CA ILE A 14 -22.80 17.64 49.50
C ILE A 14 -22.92 16.36 48.66
N PRO A 15 -21.87 15.51 48.59
CA PRO A 15 -21.99 14.20 47.98
C PRO A 15 -22.82 13.28 48.89
N LEU A 16 -23.94 12.78 48.38
CA LEU A 16 -24.67 11.66 48.97
C LEU A 16 -23.87 10.39 48.69
N THR A 17 -23.19 9.87 49.71
CA THR A 17 -22.59 8.54 49.66
C THR A 17 -23.62 7.54 50.19
N ALA A 18 -24.01 6.57 49.37
CA ALA A 18 -24.73 5.39 49.84
C ALA A 18 -23.70 4.41 50.40
N GLN A 19 -23.34 4.55 51.68
CA GLN A 19 -22.52 3.55 52.35
C GLN A 19 -23.41 2.35 52.73
N PRO A 20 -22.99 1.10 52.45
CA PRO A 20 -23.68 -0.06 52.99
C PRO A 20 -23.71 0.08 54.52
N PRO A 21 -24.87 -0.16 55.19
CA PRO A 21 -24.97 -0.03 56.64
C PRO A 21 -23.88 -0.86 57.32
N GLN A 22 -23.03 -0.21 58.12
CA GLN A 22 -21.93 -0.83 58.86
C GLN A 22 -22.45 -1.46 60.15
N ALA A 23 -23.44 -2.33 60.04
CA ALA A 23 -24.11 -2.96 61.18
C ALA A 23 -24.65 -4.36 60.83
N MET A 24 -24.79 -5.22 61.83
CA MET A 24 -25.37 -6.56 61.71
C MET A 24 -26.68 -6.65 62.48
N ASN A 25 -27.76 -7.15 61.85
CA ASN A 25 -29.01 -7.38 62.57
C ASN A 25 -28.87 -8.55 63.55
N TYR A 26 -29.36 -8.38 64.78
CA TYR A 26 -29.38 -9.42 65.82
C TYR A 26 -30.76 -9.49 66.49
N GLN A 27 -31.22 -10.71 66.75
CA GLN A 27 -32.48 -10.98 67.43
C GLN A 27 -32.30 -12.08 68.47
N ALA A 28 -32.85 -11.87 69.66
CA ALA A 28 -32.82 -12.89 70.72
C ALA A 28 -34.05 -12.81 71.63
N VAL A 29 -34.42 -13.96 72.20
CA VAL A 29 -35.51 -14.09 73.15
C VAL A 29 -34.94 -14.15 74.56
N VAL A 30 -35.38 -13.24 75.42
CA VAL A 30 -34.99 -13.18 76.83
C VAL A 30 -35.94 -14.06 77.64
N ARG A 31 -35.35 -14.96 78.44
CA ARG A 31 -36.08 -15.89 79.31
C ARG A 31 -35.62 -15.74 80.75
N ASN A 32 -36.54 -15.98 81.69
CA ASN A 32 -36.22 -16.04 83.11
C ASN A 32 -35.52 -17.37 83.48
N ALA A 33 -35.13 -17.53 84.75
CA ALA A 33 -34.47 -18.74 85.24
C ALA A 33 -35.35 -20.01 85.15
N GLN A 34 -36.66 -19.86 84.97
CA GLN A 34 -37.63 -20.94 84.77
C GLN A 34 -37.86 -21.26 83.28
N GLY A 35 -37.20 -20.55 82.37
CA GLY A 35 -37.29 -20.74 80.91
C GLY A 35 -38.47 -20.02 80.25
N GLU A 36 -39.25 -19.24 80.99
CA GLU A 36 -40.39 -18.48 80.49
C GLU A 36 -39.91 -17.18 79.82
N ALA A 37 -40.52 -16.80 78.70
CA ALA A 37 -40.22 -15.54 78.03
C ALA A 37 -40.54 -14.34 78.93
N MET A 38 -39.74 -13.29 78.86
CA MET A 38 -39.94 -12.06 79.65
C MET A 38 -40.52 -10.95 78.75
N PRO A 39 -41.85 -10.80 78.63
CA PRO A 39 -42.45 -9.79 77.77
C PRO A 39 -42.41 -8.38 78.38
N GLY A 40 -42.32 -7.35 77.53
CA GLY A 40 -42.43 -5.93 77.93
C GLY A 40 -41.33 -5.46 78.88
N ARG A 41 -40.19 -6.17 78.91
CA ARG A 41 -39.08 -5.91 79.83
C ARG A 41 -38.01 -5.09 79.12
N THR A 42 -37.57 -4.01 79.75
CA THR A 42 -36.36 -3.29 79.33
C THR A 42 -35.13 -4.12 79.66
N VAL A 43 -34.27 -4.30 78.66
CA VAL A 43 -33.04 -5.07 78.75
C VAL A 43 -31.89 -4.30 78.14
N THR A 44 -30.67 -4.55 78.63
CA THR A 44 -29.45 -3.95 78.11
C THR A 44 -28.57 -5.07 77.56
N PRO A 45 -28.63 -5.39 76.26
CA PRO A 45 -27.70 -6.33 75.65
C PRO A 45 -26.32 -5.70 75.46
N LYS A 46 -25.28 -6.50 75.68
CA LYS A 46 -23.87 -6.20 75.38
C LYS A 46 -23.33 -7.23 74.40
N PHE A 47 -22.60 -6.76 73.40
CA PHE A 47 -22.00 -7.57 72.34
C PHE A 47 -20.49 -7.39 72.33
N ASP A 48 -19.76 -8.50 72.37
CA ASP A 48 -18.32 -8.55 72.19
C ASP A 48 -17.98 -9.41 70.96
N ILE A 49 -17.19 -8.87 70.04
CA ILE A 49 -16.64 -9.60 68.90
C ILE A 49 -15.22 -10.04 69.27
N LEU A 50 -14.97 -11.34 69.23
CA LEU A 50 -13.73 -11.98 69.65
C LEU A 50 -13.02 -12.60 68.45
N LEU A 51 -11.68 -12.48 68.38
CA LEU A 51 -10.87 -13.10 67.33
C LEU A 51 -10.34 -14.47 67.75
N GLY A 52 -10.45 -15.47 66.87
CA GLY A 52 -9.79 -16.77 67.00
C GLY A 52 -10.50 -17.80 67.88
N GLY A 53 -11.44 -17.40 68.74
CA GLY A 53 -12.20 -18.33 69.59
C GLY A 53 -13.15 -17.65 70.59
N PRO A 54 -13.98 -18.42 71.33
CA PRO A 54 -14.95 -17.89 72.30
C PRO A 54 -14.30 -17.28 73.57
N LEU A 55 -13.00 -17.49 73.78
CA LEU A 55 -12.19 -16.86 74.83
C LEU A 55 -11.06 -16.00 74.21
N GLY A 56 -11.19 -15.65 72.93
CA GLY A 56 -10.22 -14.84 72.21
C GLY A 56 -10.21 -13.37 72.67
N PRO A 57 -9.21 -12.57 72.25
CA PRO A 57 -9.20 -11.14 72.53
C PRO A 57 -10.41 -10.45 71.88
N THR A 58 -11.03 -9.53 72.62
CA THR A 58 -12.09 -8.66 72.11
C THR A 58 -11.52 -7.65 71.11
N VAL A 59 -12.02 -7.70 69.87
CA VAL A 59 -11.68 -6.71 68.82
C VAL A 59 -12.67 -5.55 68.78
N TYR A 60 -13.90 -5.78 69.25
CA TYR A 60 -14.96 -4.77 69.30
C TYR A 60 -15.95 -5.10 70.42
N SER A 61 -16.41 -4.08 71.14
CA SER A 61 -17.39 -4.19 72.23
C SER A 61 -18.34 -3.02 72.20
N GLU A 62 -19.64 -3.30 72.33
CA GLU A 62 -20.69 -2.29 72.49
C GLU A 62 -21.77 -2.78 73.45
N ASP A 63 -22.52 -1.85 74.04
CA ASP A 63 -23.77 -2.14 74.71
C ASP A 63 -24.91 -1.25 74.20
N HIS A 64 -26.14 -1.62 74.53
CA HIS A 64 -27.32 -0.78 74.27
C HIS A 64 -27.82 -0.12 75.56
N ALA A 65 -26.89 0.33 76.42
CA ALA A 65 -27.23 1.17 77.56
C ALA A 65 -27.48 2.62 77.10
N PRO A 66 -28.28 3.43 77.83
CA PRO A 66 -28.40 4.85 77.55
C PRO A 66 -27.00 5.49 77.46
N PRO A 67 -26.67 6.23 76.38
CA PRO A 67 -27.58 6.97 75.49
C PRO A 67 -28.08 6.22 74.24
N ALA A 68 -27.73 4.94 74.05
CA ALA A 68 -28.27 4.15 72.94
C ALA A 68 -29.80 3.93 73.06
N PRO A 69 -30.51 3.60 71.96
CA PRO A 69 -31.93 3.35 72.00
C PRO A 69 -32.30 2.24 73.01
N VAL A 70 -33.26 2.54 73.90
CA VAL A 70 -33.73 1.61 74.92
C VAL A 70 -34.32 0.36 74.26
N VAL A 71 -33.80 -0.81 74.64
CA VAL A 71 -34.24 -2.10 74.10
C VAL A 71 -35.30 -2.69 75.03
N THR A 72 -36.50 -2.94 74.48
CA THR A 72 -37.61 -3.56 75.21
C THR A 72 -38.07 -4.82 74.47
N THR A 73 -38.32 -5.89 75.21
CA THR A 73 -38.81 -7.15 74.64
C THR A 73 -40.29 -7.05 74.26
N ASN A 74 -40.69 -7.73 73.18
CA ASN A 74 -42.09 -7.83 72.76
C ASN A 74 -42.88 -8.87 73.61
N GLU A 75 -44.14 -9.13 73.25
CA GLU A 75 -45.01 -10.11 73.94
C GLU A 75 -44.47 -11.55 73.98
N HIS A 76 -43.50 -11.88 73.13
CA HIS A 76 -42.83 -13.17 73.09
C HIS A 76 -41.44 -13.16 73.76
N GLY A 77 -41.06 -12.07 74.44
CA GLY A 77 -39.74 -11.90 75.04
C GLY A 77 -38.62 -11.62 74.03
N LEU A 78 -38.94 -11.38 72.75
CA LEU A 78 -37.98 -11.12 71.67
C LEU A 78 -37.59 -9.64 71.65
N PHE A 79 -36.30 -9.36 71.48
CA PHE A 79 -35.80 -8.05 71.09
C PHE A 79 -35.05 -8.12 69.75
N SER A 80 -34.94 -6.98 69.07
CA SER A 80 -34.19 -6.82 67.82
C SER A 80 -33.31 -5.59 67.94
N VAL A 81 -32.02 -5.73 67.64
CA VAL A 81 -31.03 -4.65 67.63
C VAL A 81 -30.10 -4.80 66.44
N ARG A 82 -29.34 -3.73 66.16
CA ARG A 82 -28.27 -3.74 65.16
C ARG A 82 -26.94 -3.59 65.86
N ILE A 83 -26.10 -4.61 65.72
CA ILE A 83 -24.75 -4.61 66.25
C ILE A 83 -23.91 -3.67 65.38
N GLY A 84 -23.20 -2.70 65.96
CA GLY A 84 -22.51 -1.61 65.29
C GLY A 84 -23.20 -0.24 65.41
N GLU A 85 -24.42 -0.21 65.95
CA GLU A 85 -25.20 1.02 66.22
C GLU A 85 -25.40 1.29 67.74
N GLY A 86 -24.80 0.47 68.61
CA GLY A 86 -24.83 0.63 70.07
C GLY A 86 -23.84 1.68 70.59
N TYR A 87 -23.77 1.80 71.91
CA TYR A 87 -22.74 2.59 72.57
C TYR A 87 -21.43 1.80 72.61
N VAL A 88 -20.43 2.26 71.86
CA VAL A 88 -19.14 1.57 71.73
C VAL A 88 -18.35 1.68 73.03
N LEU A 89 -18.02 0.53 73.61
CA LEU A 89 -17.18 0.41 74.80
C LEU A 89 -15.69 0.32 74.45
N SER A 90 -15.36 -0.35 73.34
CA SER A 90 -13.99 -0.46 72.81
C SER A 90 -13.96 -0.93 71.35
N GLY A 91 -12.94 -0.52 70.60
CA GLY A 91 -12.76 -0.89 69.18
C GLY A 91 -13.55 -0.01 68.22
N ASP A 92 -13.51 -0.32 66.94
CA ASP A 92 -14.29 0.34 65.88
C ASP A 92 -14.81 -0.72 64.91
N PHE A 93 -16.14 -0.84 64.83
CA PHE A 93 -16.82 -1.83 64.01
C PHE A 93 -16.43 -1.75 62.53
N THR A 94 -16.17 -0.54 62.02
CA THR A 94 -15.90 -0.27 60.60
C THR A 94 -14.49 -0.69 60.18
N THR A 95 -13.59 -0.89 61.14
CA THR A 95 -12.17 -1.22 60.89
C THR A 95 -11.83 -2.66 61.27
N ILE A 96 -12.81 -3.49 61.63
CA ILE A 96 -12.59 -4.91 61.90
C ILE A 96 -12.10 -5.58 60.61
N ASP A 97 -10.89 -6.15 60.66
CA ASP A 97 -10.33 -6.95 59.57
C ASP A 97 -10.94 -8.35 59.54
N TRP A 98 -12.11 -8.47 58.91
CA TRP A 98 -12.83 -9.74 58.78
C TRP A 98 -12.03 -10.86 58.07
N SER A 99 -10.88 -10.56 57.45
CA SER A 99 -10.00 -11.55 56.82
C SER A 99 -8.98 -12.18 57.77
N ALA A 100 -8.76 -11.60 58.96
CA ALA A 100 -7.73 -12.02 59.90
C ALA A 100 -7.96 -13.41 60.53
N GLY A 101 -9.18 -13.97 60.43
CA GLY A 101 -9.50 -15.31 60.89
C GLY A 101 -10.96 -15.49 61.27
N ASN A 102 -11.23 -16.49 62.10
CA ASN A 102 -12.57 -16.79 62.58
C ASN A 102 -12.96 -15.85 63.73
N TYR A 103 -14.14 -15.24 63.62
CA TYR A 103 -14.69 -14.36 64.65
C TYR A 103 -15.81 -15.04 65.44
N TRP A 104 -15.98 -14.62 66.69
CA TRP A 104 -17.02 -15.11 67.60
C TRP A 104 -17.80 -13.93 68.18
N LEU A 105 -19.11 -14.06 68.28
CA LEU A 105 -19.99 -13.10 68.95
C LEU A 105 -20.32 -13.63 70.34
N SER A 106 -19.87 -12.91 71.38
CA SER A 106 -20.26 -13.14 72.77
C SER A 106 -21.37 -12.16 73.16
N VAL A 107 -22.42 -12.67 73.79
CA VAL A 107 -23.62 -11.91 74.16
C VAL A 107 -23.83 -11.98 75.65
N SER A 108 -23.96 -10.82 76.28
CA SER A 108 -24.35 -10.67 77.68
C SER A 108 -25.57 -9.76 77.80
N ILE A 109 -26.34 -9.88 78.87
CA ILE A 109 -27.53 -9.04 79.08
C ILE A 109 -27.63 -8.59 80.53
N ASP A 110 -28.12 -7.37 80.72
CA ASP A 110 -28.73 -6.95 81.99
C ASP A 110 -30.25 -6.88 81.82
N THR A 111 -30.98 -7.56 82.70
CA THR A 111 -32.46 -7.57 82.71
C THR A 111 -33.08 -6.61 83.73
N THR A 112 -32.25 -5.89 84.48
CA THR A 112 -32.61 -4.90 85.50
C THR A 112 -32.42 -3.46 85.05
N GLY A 113 -31.81 -3.26 83.88
CA GLY A 113 -31.61 -1.93 83.26
C GLY A 113 -30.42 -1.15 83.82
N GLY A 114 -29.51 -1.82 84.54
CA GLY A 114 -28.23 -1.28 84.98
C GLY A 114 -27.08 -1.69 84.05
N LEU A 115 -25.93 -2.04 84.65
CA LEU A 115 -24.72 -2.52 83.96
C LEU A 115 -24.24 -3.89 84.50
N ASP A 116 -25.12 -4.65 85.17
CA ASP A 116 -24.81 -5.95 85.75
C ASP A 116 -25.05 -7.05 84.70
N TYR A 117 -24.13 -7.15 83.75
CA TYR A 117 -24.23 -8.05 82.61
C TYR A 117 -24.02 -9.52 82.99
N VAL A 118 -24.98 -10.37 82.62
CA VAL A 118 -24.89 -11.83 82.72
C VAL A 118 -24.63 -12.43 81.33
N PRO A 119 -23.59 -13.26 81.15
CA PRO A 119 -23.31 -13.90 79.87
C PRO A 119 -24.40 -14.91 79.49
N ILE A 120 -24.91 -14.80 78.26
CA ILE A 120 -25.93 -15.71 77.72
C ILE A 120 -25.29 -16.79 76.83
N GLY A 121 -24.23 -16.44 76.09
CA GLY A 121 -23.53 -17.40 75.25
C GLY A 121 -22.56 -16.76 74.26
N SER A 122 -21.76 -17.60 73.60
CA SER A 122 -20.84 -17.22 72.53
C SER A 122 -21.01 -18.16 71.34
N GLN A 123 -21.03 -17.59 70.13
CA GLN A 123 -21.21 -18.33 68.89
C GLN A 123 -20.27 -17.83 67.79
N GLN A 124 -19.79 -18.71 66.93
CA GLN A 124 -18.94 -18.32 65.81
C GLN A 124 -19.75 -17.52 64.78
N LEU A 125 -19.20 -16.39 64.32
CA LEU A 125 -19.71 -15.68 63.16
C LEU A 125 -19.29 -16.43 61.89
N VAL A 126 -20.27 -16.90 61.14
CA VAL A 126 -20.06 -17.55 59.84
C VAL A 126 -20.45 -16.59 58.73
N SER A 127 -19.60 -16.46 57.72
CA SER A 127 -19.88 -15.62 56.55
C SER A 127 -21.04 -16.18 55.73
N VAL A 128 -21.90 -15.30 55.21
CA VAL A 128 -22.91 -15.67 54.22
C VAL A 128 -22.21 -16.16 52.93
N PRO A 129 -22.68 -17.20 52.24
CA PRO A 129 -22.04 -17.73 51.02
C PRO A 129 -21.72 -16.68 49.94
N TYR A 130 -22.51 -15.60 49.85
CA TYR A 130 -22.29 -14.50 48.91
C TYR A 130 -21.04 -13.65 49.23
N ALA A 131 -20.62 -13.56 50.50
CA ALA A 131 -19.40 -12.87 50.90
C ALA A 131 -18.13 -13.64 50.48
N PHE A 132 -18.20 -14.97 50.41
CA PHE A 132 -17.11 -15.81 49.88
C PHE A 132 -16.91 -15.64 48.37
N LEU A 133 -17.97 -15.32 47.61
CA LEU A 133 -17.85 -15.03 46.18
C LEU A 133 -17.16 -13.68 45.91
N ALA A 134 -17.31 -12.70 46.81
CA ALA A 134 -16.62 -11.42 46.72
C ALA A 134 -15.12 -11.52 47.07
N GLY A 135 -14.72 -12.48 47.90
CA GLY A 135 -13.31 -12.82 48.14
C GLY A 135 -12.67 -13.71 47.06
N SER A 136 -13.48 -14.25 46.14
CA SER A 136 -13.03 -15.09 45.02
C SER A 136 -12.87 -14.32 43.71
N VAL A 137 -12.58 -13.02 43.76
CA VAL A 137 -11.85 -12.33 42.68
C VAL A 137 -10.34 -12.55 42.87
N VAL A 138 -9.93 -13.74 43.28
CA VAL A 138 -8.56 -14.24 43.08
C VAL A 138 -8.56 -14.86 41.69
N GLY A 139 -8.31 -14.00 40.70
CA GLY A 139 -8.39 -14.33 39.26
C GLY A 139 -8.73 -13.12 38.41
N GLY A 140 -9.32 -12.08 39.00
CA GLY A 140 -9.24 -10.73 38.45
C GLY A 140 -7.94 -10.10 38.89
N ALA A 141 -6.81 -10.60 38.38
CA ALA A 141 -5.65 -9.72 38.31
C ALA A 141 -6.14 -8.48 37.56
N SER A 142 -6.18 -7.35 38.24
CA SER A 142 -6.21 -6.06 37.58
C SER A 142 -4.85 -5.88 36.89
N ASP A 143 -4.61 -6.66 35.84
CA ASP A 143 -3.79 -6.18 34.74
C ASP A 143 -4.72 -5.28 33.94
N THR A 144 -4.66 -3.99 34.23
CA THR A 144 -5.52 -2.99 33.57
C THR A 144 -5.06 -2.68 32.15
N ASP A 145 -4.00 -3.33 31.68
CA ASP A 145 -3.42 -3.07 30.37
C ASP A 145 -3.62 -4.27 29.43
N TRP A 146 -3.51 -5.53 29.88
CA TRP A 146 -3.56 -6.70 28.98
C TRP A 146 -4.64 -7.73 29.37
N THR A 147 -5.53 -8.06 28.42
CA THR A 147 -6.43 -9.22 28.51
C THR A 147 -5.87 -10.36 27.66
N ILE A 148 -5.23 -11.35 28.29
CA ILE A 148 -4.79 -12.58 27.61
C ILE A 148 -5.94 -13.59 27.64
N ASP A 149 -6.73 -13.63 26.57
CA ASP A 149 -7.56 -14.78 26.22
C ASP A 149 -7.08 -15.32 24.88
N ALA A 150 -6.17 -16.30 24.91
CA ALA A 150 -5.54 -17.06 23.82
C ALA A 150 -4.98 -16.33 22.57
N ASP A 151 -5.43 -15.11 22.23
CA ASP A 151 -5.33 -14.48 20.92
C ASP A 151 -5.23 -12.93 20.96
N THR A 152 -5.09 -12.26 22.11
CA THR A 152 -4.80 -10.79 22.13
C THR A 152 -3.98 -10.34 23.34
N VAL A 153 -3.05 -9.40 23.11
CA VAL A 153 -1.96 -8.98 24.00
C VAL A 153 -1.72 -7.44 23.71
N ASP A 154 -2.20 -6.49 24.54
CA ASP A 154 -1.79 -5.04 24.53
C ASP A 154 -1.13 -4.51 25.82
N SER A 155 0.16 -4.17 25.72
CA SER A 155 0.92 -3.07 26.34
C SER A 155 0.71 -2.52 27.75
N GLY A 156 -0.25 -1.61 27.89
CA GLY A 156 0.05 -0.41 28.69
C GLY A 156 1.14 0.43 28.05
N GLY A 157 1.16 0.47 26.71
CA GLY A 157 2.30 1.06 26.00
C GLY A 157 2.18 1.28 24.50
N LYS A 158 1.01 1.00 23.88
CA LYS A 158 0.59 1.39 22.52
C LYS A 158 0.99 0.47 21.36
N ARG A 159 1.34 -0.80 21.58
CA ARG A 159 1.62 -1.73 20.48
C ARG A 159 0.91 -3.06 20.71
N VAL A 160 0.15 -3.50 19.71
CA VAL A 160 -0.58 -4.77 19.70
C VAL A 160 0.24 -5.80 18.95
N GLY A 161 0.59 -6.90 19.64
CA GLY A 161 1.27 -8.04 19.04
C GLY A 161 0.34 -9.24 18.96
N ILE A 162 0.11 -9.79 17.75
CA ILE A 162 -0.65 -11.05 17.55
C ILE A 162 0.35 -12.14 17.17
N GLY A 163 0.48 -13.17 18.01
CA GLY A 163 1.52 -14.20 17.83
C GLY A 163 2.95 -13.73 18.13
N THR A 164 3.15 -12.50 18.62
CA THR A 164 4.44 -11.94 19.05
C THR A 164 4.30 -11.11 20.31
N SER A 165 5.21 -11.30 21.27
CA SER A 165 5.30 -10.48 22.50
C SER A 165 6.25 -9.29 22.36
N SER A 166 6.78 -9.02 21.15
CA SER A 166 7.72 -7.93 20.88
C SER A 166 7.39 -7.23 19.56
N PRO A 167 6.23 -6.55 19.49
CA PRO A 167 5.77 -5.91 18.27
C PRO A 167 6.71 -4.79 17.80
N ARG A 168 7.18 -4.87 16.54
CA ARG A 168 8.04 -3.85 15.91
C ARG A 168 7.30 -2.58 15.53
N GLU A 169 6.01 -2.71 15.23
CA GLU A 169 5.08 -1.64 14.84
C GLU A 169 3.93 -1.50 15.86
N LEU A 170 3.03 -0.54 15.67
CA LEU A 170 1.83 -0.38 16.50
C LEU A 170 0.89 -1.58 16.44
N LEU A 171 0.86 -2.28 15.31
CA LEU A 171 0.22 -3.58 15.14
C LEU A 171 1.21 -4.49 14.41
N ASP A 172 1.65 -5.56 15.07
CA ASP A 172 2.57 -6.55 14.51
C ASP A 172 1.94 -7.94 14.63
N VAL A 173 1.81 -8.65 13.51
CA VAL A 173 1.26 -10.02 13.48
C VAL A 173 2.37 -10.95 13.01
N ALA A 174 2.74 -11.90 13.86
CA ALA A 174 3.67 -12.96 13.49
C ALA A 174 2.96 -14.01 12.63
N GLY A 175 2.95 -13.80 11.32
CA GLY A 175 2.37 -14.72 10.34
C GLY A 175 1.56 -14.01 9.26
N ASP A 176 0.80 -14.80 8.49
CA ASP A 176 -0.11 -14.28 7.48
C ASP A 176 -1.37 -13.70 8.14
N ILE A 177 -1.84 -12.56 7.63
CA ILE A 177 -3.09 -11.94 8.06
C ILE A 177 -4.14 -12.17 6.98
N LEU A 178 -5.21 -12.89 7.31
CA LEU A 178 -6.42 -12.93 6.47
C LEU A 178 -7.36 -11.79 6.90
N VAL A 179 -7.49 -10.75 6.08
CA VAL A 179 -8.42 -9.64 6.34
C VAL A 179 -9.60 -9.70 5.38
N ASN A 180 -10.77 -10.11 5.88
CA ASN A 180 -12.02 -10.02 5.12
C ASN A 180 -12.59 -8.60 5.21
N GLY A 181 -12.80 -7.94 4.06
CA GLY A 181 -13.39 -6.60 4.01
C GLY A 181 -12.43 -5.44 4.29
N MET A 182 -11.12 -5.63 4.09
CA MET A 182 -10.11 -4.59 4.32
C MET A 182 -10.38 -3.32 3.51
N THR A 183 -10.56 -2.19 4.19
CA THR A 183 -10.60 -0.85 3.58
C THR A 183 -9.34 -0.09 3.99
N VAL A 184 -8.37 0.07 3.08
CA VAL A 184 -7.08 0.72 3.36
C VAL A 184 -7.07 2.15 2.83
N GLY A 185 -7.45 3.13 3.66
CA GLY A 185 -7.36 4.55 3.33
C GLY A 185 -6.57 5.29 4.40
N THR A 186 -5.49 5.97 4.01
CA THR A 186 -4.90 7.00 4.87
C THR A 186 -5.72 8.30 4.73
N ALA A 187 -6.03 8.89 5.89
CA ALA A 187 -6.83 10.10 6.08
C ALA A 187 -6.30 11.30 5.25
N ASN A 188 -7.15 12.01 4.48
CA ASN A 188 -7.60 13.35 4.90
C ASN A 188 -8.87 13.89 4.19
N ALA A 189 -9.70 13.06 3.54
CA ALA A 189 -11.02 13.51 3.08
C ALA A 189 -12.08 12.39 3.16
N PRO A 190 -13.29 12.64 3.72
CA PRO A 190 -14.32 11.64 4.02
C PRO A 190 -14.99 10.95 2.82
N SER A 191 -14.35 10.89 1.65
CA SER A 191 -14.92 10.32 0.41
C SER A 191 -13.89 9.60 -0.49
N ASN A 192 -12.63 9.49 -0.07
CA ASN A 192 -11.55 9.01 -0.93
C ASN A 192 -11.49 7.48 -0.93
N ARG A 193 -12.07 6.85 -1.97
CA ARG A 193 -11.97 5.39 -2.21
C ARG A 193 -10.60 5.00 -2.77
N ASN A 194 -9.54 5.29 -2.03
CA ASN A 194 -8.17 4.93 -2.38
C ASN A 194 -7.75 3.64 -1.67
N VAL A 195 -6.71 2.98 -2.18
CA VAL A 195 -5.97 1.90 -1.52
C VAL A 195 -4.56 2.41 -1.26
N ALA A 196 -4.07 2.39 -0.02
CA ALA A 196 -2.70 2.81 0.33
C ALA A 196 -1.97 1.76 1.19
N VAL A 197 -1.04 1.02 0.60
CA VAL A 197 -0.25 0.00 1.30
C VAL A 197 1.22 0.39 1.24
N GLY A 198 1.85 0.61 2.39
CA GLY A 198 3.27 0.98 2.49
C GLY A 198 3.48 2.36 3.10
N GLU A 199 4.69 2.58 3.63
CA GLU A 199 5.09 3.85 4.26
C GLU A 199 4.90 5.04 3.32
N ASN A 200 4.21 6.10 3.77
CA ASN A 200 3.91 7.32 3.03
C ASN A 200 3.18 7.13 1.69
N ALA A 201 2.57 5.95 1.43
CA ALA A 201 1.65 5.79 0.32
C ALA A 201 0.47 6.77 0.49
N LEU A 202 0.21 7.60 -0.54
CA LEU A 202 -0.77 8.70 -0.50
C LEU A 202 -0.55 9.75 0.62
N GLY A 203 0.67 9.89 1.15
CA GLY A 203 0.96 10.69 2.35
C GLY A 203 0.59 12.18 2.28
N SER A 204 0.45 12.76 1.07
CA SER A 204 0.11 14.18 0.86
C SER A 204 -1.24 14.43 0.18
N VAL A 205 -2.11 13.41 0.09
CA VAL A 205 -3.39 13.51 -0.61
C VAL A 205 -4.37 14.45 0.08
N THR A 206 -4.84 15.48 -0.64
CA THR A 206 -5.86 16.42 -0.14
C THR A 206 -7.24 16.15 -0.75
N THR A 207 -7.36 15.97 -2.08
CA THR A 207 -8.65 15.72 -2.76
C THR A 207 -8.69 14.52 -3.70
N ALA A 208 -7.58 13.78 -3.83
CA ALA A 208 -7.41 12.66 -4.76
C ALA A 208 -8.29 11.43 -4.38
N TYR A 209 -9.01 10.86 -5.35
CA TYR A 209 -9.90 9.68 -5.16
C TYR A 209 -9.69 8.59 -6.24
N TRP A 210 -10.10 7.35 -5.93
CA TRP A 210 -9.97 6.16 -6.79
C TRP A 210 -8.54 5.81 -7.21
N ASN A 211 -7.57 6.05 -6.33
CA ASN A 211 -6.17 5.70 -6.56
C ASN A 211 -5.78 4.41 -5.82
N THR A 212 -4.92 3.59 -6.44
CA THR A 212 -4.28 2.44 -5.80
C THR A 212 -2.79 2.74 -5.64
N ALA A 213 -2.29 2.80 -4.41
CA ALA A 213 -0.90 3.02 -4.07
C ALA A 213 -0.37 1.84 -3.24
N VAL A 214 0.64 1.14 -3.74
CA VAL A 214 1.27 0.01 -3.06
C VAL A 214 2.78 0.15 -3.16
N GLY A 215 3.47 0.33 -2.03
CA GLY A 215 4.92 0.55 -1.96
C GLY A 215 5.26 1.87 -1.25
N ARG A 216 6.49 1.97 -0.76
CA ARG A 216 6.97 3.16 -0.05
C ARG A 216 6.92 4.39 -0.96
N ASN A 217 6.28 5.46 -0.50
CA ASN A 217 6.05 6.72 -1.23
C ASN A 217 5.28 6.58 -2.56
N ALA A 218 4.59 5.47 -2.83
CA ALA A 218 3.73 5.37 -4.01
C ALA A 218 2.63 6.47 -3.93
N LEU A 219 2.54 7.34 -4.94
CA LEU A 219 1.68 8.53 -4.91
C LEU A 219 1.88 9.45 -3.68
N GLY A 220 3.06 9.43 -3.05
CA GLY A 220 3.28 10.03 -1.73
C GLY A 220 3.15 11.55 -1.66
N SER A 221 3.31 12.25 -2.79
CA SER A 221 3.21 13.71 -2.89
C SER A 221 1.95 14.20 -3.62
N GLN A 222 1.05 13.30 -4.02
CA GLN A 222 -0.05 13.65 -4.93
C GLN A 222 -1.06 14.57 -4.23
N GLN A 223 -1.33 15.75 -4.80
CA GLN A 223 -2.31 16.69 -4.23
C GLN A 223 -3.73 16.42 -4.78
N ASN A 224 -3.91 16.38 -6.11
CA ASN A 224 -5.24 16.40 -6.76
C ASN A 224 -5.29 15.53 -8.05
N GLY A 225 -5.29 14.20 -7.94
CA GLY A 225 -5.39 13.32 -9.12
C GLY A 225 -6.26 12.09 -8.91
N PHE A 226 -6.84 11.57 -9.98
CA PHE A 226 -7.89 10.56 -9.93
C PHE A 226 -7.55 9.32 -10.76
N TYR A 227 -8.02 8.15 -10.33
CA TYR A 227 -7.94 6.91 -11.10
C TYR A 227 -6.52 6.45 -11.42
N ASN A 228 -5.55 6.70 -10.54
CA ASN A 228 -4.17 6.25 -10.76
C ASN A 228 -3.90 4.91 -10.09
N VAL A 229 -3.02 4.11 -10.69
CA VAL A 229 -2.47 2.89 -10.10
C VAL A 229 -0.96 3.09 -9.98
N ALA A 230 -0.42 2.98 -8.78
CA ALA A 230 0.99 3.13 -8.47
C ALA A 230 1.43 1.97 -7.59
N ILE A 231 2.23 1.06 -8.16
CA ILE A 231 2.71 -0.14 -7.47
C ILE A 231 4.23 -0.19 -7.59
N GLY A 232 4.94 -0.05 -6.48
CA GLY A 232 6.39 0.02 -6.42
C GLY A 232 6.88 1.20 -5.60
N THR A 233 8.11 1.12 -5.11
CA THR A 233 8.74 2.21 -4.38
C THR A 233 8.90 3.44 -5.26
N ASN A 234 8.42 4.60 -4.79
CA ASN A 234 8.36 5.87 -5.51
C ASN A 234 7.62 5.82 -6.87
N ALA A 235 6.77 4.80 -7.11
CA ALA A 235 5.96 4.76 -8.31
C ALA A 235 4.98 5.94 -8.32
N LEU A 236 4.98 6.72 -9.41
CA LEU A 236 4.14 7.91 -9.57
C LEU A 236 4.23 8.88 -8.37
N ALA A 237 5.44 9.11 -7.85
CA ALA A 237 5.68 10.03 -6.73
C ALA A 237 5.53 11.51 -7.17
N VAL A 238 4.30 11.90 -7.51
CA VAL A 238 3.95 13.17 -8.19
C VAL A 238 3.54 14.25 -7.21
N ALA A 239 3.79 15.52 -7.51
CA ALA A 239 3.33 16.69 -6.72
C ALA A 239 2.16 17.50 -7.33
N GLY A 240 1.62 17.09 -8.49
CA GLY A 240 0.62 17.84 -9.29
C GLY A 240 -0.66 17.08 -9.70
N PHE A 241 -1.35 17.58 -10.75
CA PHE A 241 -2.59 17.02 -11.32
C PHE A 241 -2.27 15.89 -12.31
N ALA A 242 -2.50 14.65 -11.89
CA ALA A 242 -2.21 13.45 -12.67
C ALA A 242 -3.43 12.52 -12.62
N ASP A 243 -4.09 12.30 -13.76
CA ASP A 243 -5.29 11.48 -13.84
C ASP A 243 -5.09 10.26 -14.75
N ARG A 244 -5.67 9.12 -14.35
CA ARG A 244 -5.73 7.89 -15.15
C ARG A 244 -4.36 7.34 -15.56
N ASN A 245 -3.35 7.46 -14.70
CA ASN A 245 -2.03 6.90 -14.97
C ASN A 245 -1.84 5.56 -14.26
N THR A 246 -1.21 4.59 -14.94
CA THR A 246 -0.78 3.32 -14.36
C THR A 246 0.74 3.29 -14.30
N ALA A 247 1.32 3.11 -13.12
CA ALA A 247 2.75 3.02 -12.88
C ALA A 247 3.03 1.77 -12.04
N VAL A 248 3.68 0.77 -12.63
CA VAL A 248 4.02 -0.48 -11.93
C VAL A 248 5.50 -0.74 -12.08
N GLY A 249 6.26 -0.59 -10.99
CA GLY A 249 7.70 -0.76 -10.93
C GLY A 249 8.36 0.32 -10.09
N VAL A 250 9.57 0.04 -9.61
CA VAL A 250 10.35 1.00 -8.81
C VAL A 250 10.71 2.21 -9.69
N GLY A 251 10.43 3.42 -9.19
CA GLY A 251 10.80 4.66 -9.88
C GLY A 251 10.00 4.99 -11.14
N CYS A 252 9.04 4.15 -11.57
CA CYS A 252 8.27 4.46 -12.77
C CYS A 252 7.40 5.71 -12.55
N LEU A 253 7.49 6.68 -13.47
CA LEU A 253 6.84 8.00 -13.38
C LEU A 253 7.19 8.82 -12.11
N SER A 254 8.39 8.66 -11.54
CA SER A 254 8.71 9.31 -10.26
C SER A 254 8.97 10.82 -10.33
N ASN A 255 9.39 11.37 -11.48
CA ASN A 255 9.60 12.83 -11.65
C ASN A 255 8.56 13.45 -12.60
N PHE A 256 7.30 13.08 -12.42
CA PHE A 256 6.19 13.53 -13.26
C PHE A 256 5.52 14.80 -12.72
N GLU A 257 5.40 15.83 -13.56
CA GLU A 257 4.86 17.15 -13.18
C GLU A 257 3.38 17.31 -13.56
N GLY A 258 2.88 16.52 -14.52
CA GLY A 258 1.48 16.53 -14.97
C GLY A 258 1.25 15.74 -16.27
N GLY A 259 -0.01 15.45 -16.58
CA GLY A 259 -0.40 14.66 -17.75
C GLY A 259 -1.33 13.51 -17.37
N SER A 260 -1.94 12.88 -18.36
CA SER A 260 -2.97 11.86 -18.12
C SER A 260 -2.82 10.66 -19.03
N GLN A 261 -3.43 9.54 -18.64
CA GLN A 261 -3.57 8.34 -19.47
C GLN A 261 -2.22 7.69 -19.85
N ASN A 262 -1.18 7.84 -19.03
CA ASN A 262 0.08 7.15 -19.24
C ASN A 262 0.08 5.78 -18.57
N THR A 263 0.62 4.77 -19.24
CA THR A 263 0.80 3.41 -18.70
C THR A 263 2.28 3.07 -18.71
N GLY A 264 2.90 3.04 -17.53
CA GLY A 264 4.27 2.62 -17.30
C GLY A 264 4.33 1.32 -16.51
N ILE A 265 5.01 0.30 -17.04
CA ILE A 265 5.25 -0.97 -16.35
C ILE A 265 6.72 -1.37 -16.54
N GLY A 266 7.49 -1.39 -15.47
CA GLY A 266 8.93 -1.62 -15.47
C GLY A 266 9.64 -0.74 -14.46
N MET A 267 10.90 -1.05 -14.16
CA MET A 267 11.73 -0.17 -13.34
C MET A 267 12.17 1.05 -14.15
N ASP A 268 12.07 2.24 -13.55
CA ASP A 268 12.48 3.53 -14.12
C ASP A 268 11.87 3.86 -15.50
N CYS A 269 10.71 3.29 -15.84
CA CYS A 269 9.95 3.73 -17.02
C CYS A 269 9.41 5.15 -16.84
N LEU A 270 9.40 5.95 -17.92
CA LEU A 270 8.86 7.33 -17.89
C LEU A 270 9.45 8.19 -16.75
N LEU A 271 10.71 7.94 -16.35
CA LEU A 271 11.32 8.50 -15.13
C LEU A 271 11.33 10.03 -15.11
N HIS A 272 11.60 10.67 -16.25
CA HIS A 272 11.70 12.13 -16.39
C HIS A 272 10.54 12.77 -17.16
N HIS A 273 9.44 12.03 -17.33
CA HIS A 273 8.27 12.49 -18.08
C HIS A 273 7.57 13.64 -17.37
N ARG A 274 7.63 14.88 -17.89
CA ARG A 274 7.11 16.06 -17.17
C ARG A 274 5.63 16.33 -17.44
N THR A 275 5.20 16.45 -18.70
CA THR A 275 3.84 16.97 -19.04
C THR A 275 3.05 16.17 -20.08
N GLY A 276 3.64 15.15 -20.71
CA GLY A 276 3.02 14.45 -21.84
C GLY A 276 1.90 13.46 -21.44
N SER A 277 1.01 13.14 -22.37
CA SER A 277 -0.15 12.27 -22.11
C SER A 277 -0.23 11.09 -23.09
N SER A 278 -1.02 10.08 -22.72
CA SER A 278 -1.35 8.93 -23.57
C SER A 278 -0.15 8.09 -24.01
N ASN A 279 0.92 8.03 -23.21
CA ASN A 279 2.09 7.20 -23.52
C ASN A 279 1.97 5.80 -22.89
N THR A 280 2.44 4.78 -23.59
CA THR A 280 2.60 3.41 -23.06
C THR A 280 4.07 3.04 -23.03
N ALA A 281 4.60 2.70 -21.86
CA ALA A 281 5.98 2.33 -21.61
C ALA A 281 6.03 0.98 -20.88
N LEU A 282 6.49 -0.08 -21.53
CA LEU A 282 6.62 -1.41 -20.96
C LEU A 282 8.07 -1.90 -21.07
N GLY A 283 8.79 -1.96 -19.96
CA GLY A 283 10.19 -2.37 -19.89
C GLY A 283 11.03 -1.50 -18.97
N HIS A 284 12.22 -1.97 -18.62
CA HIS A 284 13.17 -1.18 -17.84
C HIS A 284 13.63 0.05 -18.63
N ALA A 285 13.49 1.23 -18.04
CA ALA A 285 13.89 2.53 -18.60
C ALA A 285 13.31 2.86 -20.01
N SER A 286 12.19 2.25 -20.39
CA SER A 286 11.44 2.63 -21.59
C SER A 286 10.84 4.03 -21.43
N LEU A 287 11.00 4.91 -22.43
CA LEU A 287 10.65 6.33 -22.35
C LEU A 287 11.28 7.08 -21.15
N GLY A 288 12.45 6.63 -20.65
CA GLY A 288 13.05 7.14 -19.42
C GLY A 288 13.34 8.65 -19.39
N ASN A 289 13.77 9.23 -20.51
CA ASN A 289 14.09 10.65 -20.67
C ASN A 289 13.08 11.40 -21.54
N ASP A 290 11.84 10.92 -21.68
CA ASP A 290 10.79 11.72 -22.31
C ASP A 290 10.46 12.91 -21.42
N THR A 291 10.30 14.12 -21.98
CA THR A 291 9.95 15.32 -21.20
C THR A 291 8.51 15.77 -21.45
N SER A 292 8.03 15.70 -22.69
CA SER A 292 6.69 16.17 -23.06
C SER A 292 6.06 15.42 -24.23
N GLY A 293 6.65 14.30 -24.68
CA GLY A 293 6.15 13.47 -25.76
C GLY A 293 4.74 12.96 -25.47
N THR A 294 3.93 12.81 -26.51
CA THR A 294 2.51 12.42 -26.39
C THR A 294 2.20 11.30 -27.37
N ALA A 295 1.33 10.37 -26.96
CA ALA A 295 0.87 9.26 -27.78
C ALA A 295 2.00 8.36 -28.32
N ASN A 296 3.05 8.14 -27.52
CA ASN A 296 4.12 7.20 -27.83
C ASN A 296 3.86 5.82 -27.23
N VAL A 297 4.24 4.76 -27.95
CA VAL A 297 4.21 3.38 -27.46
C VAL A 297 5.64 2.85 -27.47
N ALA A 298 6.21 2.53 -26.31
CA ALA A 298 7.54 1.99 -26.16
C ALA A 298 7.47 0.68 -25.36
N ILE A 299 7.80 -0.43 -26.01
CA ILE A 299 7.75 -1.76 -25.43
C ILE A 299 9.11 -2.44 -25.65
N GLY A 300 9.85 -2.68 -24.59
CA GLY A 300 11.20 -3.22 -24.61
C GLY A 300 12.14 -2.45 -23.69
N VAL A 301 13.22 -3.10 -23.26
CA VAL A 301 14.23 -2.46 -22.40
C VAL A 301 14.90 -1.33 -23.18
N TRP A 302 14.98 -0.14 -22.57
CA TRP A 302 15.54 1.08 -23.18
C TRP A 302 14.91 1.49 -24.52
N SER A 303 13.69 1.02 -24.82
CA SER A 303 12.92 1.47 -25.98
C SER A 303 12.55 2.95 -25.82
N MET A 304 12.84 3.77 -26.84
CA MET A 304 12.63 5.23 -26.81
C MET A 304 13.24 5.96 -25.60
N GLN A 305 14.36 5.47 -25.07
CA GLN A 305 14.96 6.02 -23.85
C GLN A 305 15.19 7.53 -23.90
N ASN A 306 15.66 8.09 -25.03
CA ASN A 306 16.03 9.51 -25.15
C ASN A 306 14.99 10.40 -25.86
N ASN A 307 13.73 9.96 -25.92
CA ASN A 307 12.63 10.67 -26.59
C ASN A 307 12.21 12.00 -25.94
N SER A 308 12.98 13.06 -26.09
CA SER A 308 12.71 14.36 -25.43
C SER A 308 11.30 14.92 -25.70
N ASN A 309 10.86 15.00 -26.97
CA ASN A 309 9.60 15.63 -27.36
C ASN A 309 8.90 14.93 -28.54
N GLY A 310 9.35 13.76 -28.96
CA GLY A 310 8.74 13.04 -30.09
C GLY A 310 7.29 12.65 -29.81
N ILE A 311 6.46 12.64 -30.86
CA ILE A 311 5.01 12.42 -30.78
C ILE A 311 4.61 11.30 -31.74
N ASN A 312 3.62 10.48 -31.37
CA ASN A 312 3.05 9.43 -32.22
C ASN A 312 4.10 8.43 -32.73
N ASN A 313 5.07 8.05 -31.90
CA ASN A 313 6.03 7.01 -32.25
C ASN A 313 5.64 5.66 -31.64
N ALA A 314 5.89 4.58 -32.36
CA ALA A 314 5.71 3.22 -31.89
C ALA A 314 7.06 2.47 -31.95
N ALA A 315 7.56 2.02 -30.81
CA ALA A 315 8.81 1.31 -30.65
C ALA A 315 8.54 -0.02 -29.93
N LEU A 316 8.78 -1.13 -30.61
CA LEU A 316 8.60 -2.48 -30.08
C LEU A 316 9.90 -3.26 -30.26
N GLY A 317 10.68 -3.36 -29.19
CA GLY A 317 11.96 -4.06 -29.17
C GLY A 317 12.96 -3.36 -28.25
N THR A 318 13.90 -4.14 -27.74
CA THR A 318 15.02 -3.59 -26.95
C THR A 318 15.80 -2.58 -27.80
N TYR A 319 16.02 -1.38 -27.27
CA TYR A 319 16.67 -0.26 -27.96
C TYR A 319 16.01 0.24 -29.26
N SER A 320 14.75 -0.15 -29.53
CA SER A 320 14.01 0.43 -30.67
C SER A 320 13.80 1.94 -30.44
N LEU A 321 14.08 2.76 -31.47
CA LEU A 321 13.98 4.24 -31.42
C LEU A 321 14.73 4.88 -30.23
N ARG A 322 15.81 4.25 -29.72
CA ARG A 322 16.49 4.65 -28.47
C ARG A 322 16.94 6.11 -28.45
N GLN A 323 17.47 6.64 -29.57
CA GLN A 323 18.00 8.00 -29.68
C GLN A 323 17.03 9.02 -30.27
N ASN A 324 15.75 8.67 -30.48
CA ASN A 324 14.75 9.63 -30.96
C ASN A 324 14.75 10.83 -30.03
N THR A 325 14.93 12.06 -30.51
CA THR A 325 14.86 13.26 -29.66
C THR A 325 13.57 14.03 -29.93
N THR A 326 13.34 14.46 -31.17
CA THR A 326 12.14 15.20 -31.59
C THR A 326 11.39 14.58 -32.76
N GLY A 327 11.89 13.46 -33.31
CA GLY A 327 11.24 12.73 -34.39
C GLY A 327 9.82 12.28 -34.04
N TYR A 328 8.94 12.28 -35.03
CA TYR A 328 7.52 11.98 -34.86
C TYR A 328 6.99 11.03 -35.95
N GLY A 329 5.93 10.28 -35.62
CA GLY A 329 5.30 9.36 -36.56
C GLY A 329 6.20 8.21 -37.01
N ASN A 330 7.18 7.80 -36.19
CA ASN A 330 8.08 6.71 -36.51
C ASN A 330 7.59 5.37 -35.94
N VAL A 331 7.82 4.29 -36.66
CA VAL A 331 7.54 2.91 -36.25
C VAL A 331 8.83 2.12 -36.29
N GLY A 332 9.35 1.73 -35.13
CA GLY A 332 10.46 0.78 -34.97
C GLY A 332 9.93 -0.52 -34.37
N MET A 333 10.13 -1.64 -35.05
CA MET A 333 9.74 -2.96 -34.58
C MET A 333 10.92 -3.93 -34.77
N GLY A 334 11.56 -4.32 -33.68
CA GLY A 334 12.78 -5.12 -33.67
C GLY A 334 13.84 -4.50 -32.76
N MET A 335 14.80 -5.32 -32.34
CA MET A 335 15.95 -4.82 -31.58
C MET A 335 16.77 -3.88 -32.46
N PHE A 336 17.12 -2.70 -31.95
CA PHE A 336 17.83 -1.62 -32.67
C PHE A 336 17.09 -1.05 -33.91
N ALA A 337 15.80 -1.35 -34.09
CA ALA A 337 15.04 -0.77 -35.20
C ALA A 337 14.95 0.77 -35.03
N VAL A 338 15.38 1.51 -36.05
CA VAL A 338 15.36 2.98 -36.07
C VAL A 338 16.12 3.61 -34.90
N GLU A 339 17.17 2.93 -34.40
CA GLU A 339 17.87 3.29 -33.15
C GLU A 339 18.39 4.73 -33.11
N ASP A 340 19.17 5.15 -34.12
CA ASP A 340 19.91 6.41 -34.11
C ASP A 340 19.10 7.61 -34.62
N ASN A 341 17.80 7.46 -34.85
CA ASN A 341 16.97 8.57 -35.30
C ASN A 341 17.03 9.69 -34.26
N GLN A 342 17.36 10.93 -34.63
CA GLN A 342 17.30 12.08 -33.71
C GLN A 342 16.06 12.92 -34.05
N THR A 343 15.99 13.42 -35.29
CA THR A 343 14.95 14.35 -35.73
C THR A 343 14.11 13.84 -36.91
N GLY A 344 14.45 12.67 -37.46
CA GLY A 344 13.73 12.07 -38.59
C GLY A 344 12.28 11.70 -38.25
N PHE A 345 11.42 11.72 -39.26
CA PHE A 345 9.99 11.53 -39.12
C PHE A 345 9.42 10.62 -40.21
N TYR A 346 8.28 9.99 -39.94
CA TYR A 346 7.61 9.03 -40.82
C TYR A 346 8.53 7.88 -41.27
N ARG A 347 9.39 7.38 -40.37
CA ARG A 347 10.27 6.25 -40.64
C ARG A 347 9.62 4.96 -40.13
N THR A 348 9.60 3.94 -40.97
CA THR A 348 9.22 2.57 -40.61
C THR A 348 10.45 1.69 -40.68
N GLY A 349 10.80 1.02 -39.58
CA GLY A 349 11.85 0.02 -39.49
C GLY A 349 11.28 -1.24 -38.86
N ILE A 350 11.22 -2.35 -39.61
CA ILE A 350 10.69 -3.62 -39.12
C ILE A 350 11.76 -4.70 -39.35
N GLY A 351 12.35 -5.20 -38.28
CA GLY A 351 13.47 -6.15 -38.29
C GLY A 351 14.57 -5.78 -37.30
N TYR A 352 15.48 -6.71 -37.04
CA TYR A 352 16.70 -6.42 -36.27
C TYR A 352 17.55 -5.40 -37.04
N ASP A 353 17.93 -4.30 -36.38
CA ASP A 353 18.77 -3.24 -36.96
C ASP A 353 18.21 -2.65 -38.27
N ALA A 354 16.89 -2.62 -38.42
CA ALA A 354 16.20 -2.08 -39.60
C ALA A 354 16.10 -0.55 -39.53
N ASN A 355 16.46 0.12 -40.62
CA ASN A 355 16.38 1.58 -40.77
C ASN A 355 17.08 2.35 -39.61
N SER A 356 18.19 1.83 -39.09
CA SER A 356 18.92 2.32 -37.92
C SER A 356 19.99 3.37 -38.24
N LEU A 357 20.60 3.33 -39.43
CA LEU A 357 21.85 4.06 -39.74
C LEU A 357 21.71 5.56 -40.06
N SER A 358 20.66 6.24 -39.61
CA SER A 358 20.45 7.65 -39.92
C SER A 358 19.83 8.42 -38.76
N THR A 359 20.27 9.66 -38.60
CA THR A 359 19.81 10.58 -37.55
C THR A 359 18.72 11.57 -38.01
N THR A 360 18.62 11.87 -39.31
CA THR A 360 17.77 12.98 -39.83
C THR A 360 16.91 12.65 -41.05
N GLN A 361 17.11 11.50 -41.69
CA GLN A 361 16.28 11.10 -42.84
C GLN A 361 14.80 10.98 -42.47
N HIS A 362 13.94 11.10 -43.47
CA HIS A 362 12.50 11.05 -43.28
C HIS A 362 11.82 10.27 -44.40
N ASN A 363 10.60 9.81 -44.12
CA ASN A 363 9.77 9.08 -45.07
C ASN A 363 10.48 7.83 -45.63
N ASN A 364 11.05 7.03 -44.75
CA ASN A 364 11.86 5.87 -45.09
C ASN A 364 11.21 4.59 -44.56
N THR A 365 11.15 3.55 -45.38
CA THR A 365 10.65 2.23 -44.98
C THR A 365 11.75 1.19 -45.16
N GLY A 366 12.21 0.59 -44.07
CA GLY A 366 13.11 -0.55 -44.04
C GLY A 366 12.41 -1.77 -43.47
N VAL A 367 12.30 -2.85 -44.23
CA VAL A 367 11.68 -4.10 -43.76
C VAL A 367 12.65 -5.25 -44.00
N GLY A 368 13.09 -5.91 -42.94
CA GLY A 368 14.12 -6.95 -42.94
C GLY A 368 15.30 -6.62 -42.04
N HIS A 369 16.10 -7.62 -41.71
CA HIS A 369 17.36 -7.46 -40.98
C HIS A 369 18.27 -6.46 -41.71
N GLY A 370 18.78 -5.42 -41.04
CA GLY A 370 19.70 -4.47 -41.67
C GLY A 370 19.16 -3.70 -42.88
N ALA A 371 17.83 -3.68 -43.10
CA ALA A 371 17.21 -3.00 -44.23
C ALA A 371 17.26 -1.48 -44.05
N ASN A 372 18.41 -0.89 -44.42
CA ASN A 372 18.75 0.52 -44.14
C ASN A 372 18.68 1.39 -45.40
N PRO A 373 17.63 2.21 -45.62
CA PRO A 373 17.61 3.16 -46.72
C PRO A 373 18.78 4.16 -46.66
N THR A 374 19.28 4.62 -47.81
CA THR A 374 20.50 5.45 -47.88
C THR A 374 20.21 6.95 -48.00
N ALA A 375 18.96 7.32 -48.29
CA ALA A 375 18.48 8.70 -48.34
C ALA A 375 17.01 8.76 -47.89
N SER A 376 16.46 9.98 -47.70
CA SER A 376 15.02 10.16 -47.48
C SER A 376 14.18 9.70 -48.67
N ASN A 377 12.91 9.39 -48.43
CA ASN A 377 11.94 8.97 -49.44
C ASN A 377 12.30 7.65 -50.13
N GLN A 378 12.82 6.68 -49.36
CA GLN A 378 13.23 5.38 -49.89
C GLN A 378 12.56 4.22 -49.16
N VAL A 379 12.26 3.18 -49.93
CA VAL A 379 11.85 1.88 -49.41
C VAL A 379 12.96 0.87 -49.68
N ARG A 380 13.40 0.15 -48.65
CA ARG A 380 14.33 -0.98 -48.73
C ARG A 380 13.67 -2.22 -48.12
N LEU A 381 13.56 -3.28 -48.92
CA LEU A 381 13.03 -4.57 -48.51
C LEU A 381 14.17 -5.58 -48.53
N GLY A 382 14.52 -6.13 -47.38
CA GLY A 382 15.59 -7.11 -47.23
C GLY A 382 16.99 -6.53 -47.06
N ASP A 383 17.95 -7.44 -47.08
CA ASP A 383 19.39 -7.19 -47.06
C ASP A 383 20.06 -7.84 -48.30
N PRO A 384 21.38 -7.67 -48.51
CA PRO A 384 22.08 -8.22 -49.66
C PRO A 384 22.01 -9.74 -49.84
N PHE A 385 21.55 -10.51 -48.84
CA PHE A 385 21.40 -11.96 -48.90
C PHE A 385 19.98 -12.41 -49.28
N VAL A 386 19.04 -11.48 -49.51
CA VAL A 386 17.69 -11.81 -49.97
C VAL A 386 17.71 -12.23 -51.44
N ASN A 387 17.43 -13.52 -51.69
CA ASN A 387 17.47 -14.13 -53.03
C ASN A 387 16.25 -13.84 -53.92
N SER A 388 15.13 -13.38 -53.35
CA SER A 388 13.91 -13.06 -54.10
C SER A 388 13.00 -12.12 -53.30
N ILE A 389 12.49 -11.09 -53.96
CA ILE A 389 11.43 -10.19 -53.45
C ILE A 389 10.28 -10.26 -54.47
N GLY A 390 9.09 -10.73 -54.07
CA GLY A 390 7.99 -10.91 -55.00
C GLY A 390 6.62 -10.95 -54.32
N GLY A 391 5.58 -10.79 -55.15
CA GLY A 391 4.18 -11.00 -54.79
C GLY A 391 3.51 -11.96 -55.79
N GLN A 392 2.31 -12.45 -55.47
CA GLN A 392 1.52 -13.29 -56.39
C GLN A 392 1.15 -12.55 -57.70
N VAL A 393 1.14 -11.23 -57.66
CA VAL A 393 0.95 -10.32 -58.80
C VAL A 393 2.11 -9.32 -58.86
N SER A 394 2.36 -8.76 -60.05
CA SER A 394 3.37 -7.73 -60.26
C SER A 394 3.11 -6.47 -59.42
N PHE A 395 4.17 -5.74 -59.10
CA PHE A 395 4.04 -4.41 -58.50
C PHE A 395 3.33 -3.45 -59.45
N SER A 396 2.19 -2.92 -59.01
CA SER A 396 1.39 -1.97 -59.78
C SER A 396 1.86 -0.54 -59.49
N THR A 397 2.31 0.17 -60.52
CA THR A 397 2.51 1.63 -60.46
C THR A 397 1.37 2.33 -61.18
N PHE A 398 0.71 3.29 -60.55
CA PHE A 398 -0.32 4.09 -61.23
C PHE A 398 0.30 4.88 -62.37
N SER A 399 -0.15 4.60 -63.60
CA SER A 399 0.32 5.23 -64.83
C SER A 399 -0.87 5.51 -65.74
N ASP A 400 -1.83 6.26 -65.23
CA ASP A 400 -3.04 6.70 -65.95
C ASP A 400 -2.85 8.12 -66.51
N GLU A 401 -3.37 8.38 -67.70
CA GLU A 401 -3.30 9.70 -68.35
C GLU A 401 -3.90 10.80 -67.47
N ARG A 402 -4.98 10.52 -66.73
CA ARG A 402 -5.65 11.48 -65.85
C ARG A 402 -4.74 12.02 -64.74
N PHE A 403 -3.67 11.30 -64.41
CA PHE A 403 -2.71 11.66 -63.37
C PHE A 403 -1.34 12.05 -63.92
N LYS A 404 -1.23 12.28 -65.23
CA LYS A 404 -0.02 12.76 -65.90
C LYS A 404 -0.26 14.15 -66.48
N MET A 405 0.72 15.04 -66.37
CA MET A 405 0.73 16.35 -67.02
C MET A 405 1.93 16.48 -67.96
N ASN A 406 1.82 17.36 -68.95
CA ASN A 406 2.87 17.61 -69.95
C ASN A 406 3.34 16.32 -70.65
N VAL A 407 2.41 15.40 -70.92
CA VAL A 407 2.71 14.21 -71.73
C VAL A 407 2.98 14.68 -73.16
N ARG A 408 4.27 14.72 -73.52
CA ARG A 408 4.77 15.16 -74.82
C ARG A 408 5.38 13.95 -75.52
N ASN A 409 4.89 13.68 -76.73
CA ASN A 409 5.36 12.55 -77.54
C ASN A 409 6.44 12.97 -78.55
N ASP A 410 6.66 14.28 -78.68
CA ASP A 410 7.53 14.95 -79.63
C ASP A 410 8.91 15.33 -79.06
N GLU A 411 9.07 15.29 -77.72
CA GLU A 411 10.33 15.62 -77.04
C GLU A 411 11.20 14.40 -76.69
N VAL A 412 10.70 13.19 -76.96
CA VAL A 412 11.46 11.95 -76.80
C VAL A 412 11.78 11.41 -78.18
N VAL A 413 13.05 11.08 -78.43
CA VAL A 413 13.55 10.54 -79.71
C VAL A 413 12.85 9.23 -80.14
N GLY A 414 12.00 8.68 -79.26
CA GLY A 414 10.86 7.85 -79.62
C GLY A 414 11.23 6.61 -80.44
N LEU A 415 10.44 6.34 -81.48
CA LEU A 415 10.61 5.18 -82.35
C LEU A 415 11.94 5.21 -83.10
N ASP A 416 12.41 6.38 -83.54
CA ASP A 416 13.65 6.49 -84.32
C ASP A 416 14.88 6.10 -83.48
N PHE A 417 14.91 6.46 -82.19
CA PHE A 417 15.93 5.98 -81.27
C PHE A 417 15.80 4.48 -80.99
N ILE A 418 14.59 3.97 -80.73
CA ILE A 418 14.38 2.53 -80.52
C ILE A 418 14.82 1.71 -81.75
N LEU A 419 14.60 2.22 -82.97
CA LEU A 419 15.03 1.58 -84.22
C LEU A 419 16.53 1.75 -84.49
N ALA A 420 17.17 2.75 -83.88
CA ALA A 420 18.62 2.94 -83.94
C ALA A 420 19.38 2.06 -82.93
N LEU A 421 18.72 1.60 -81.86
CA LEU A 421 19.29 0.62 -80.94
C LEU A 421 19.69 -0.64 -81.71
N LYS A 422 20.88 -1.17 -81.42
CA LYS A 422 21.41 -2.39 -82.03
C LYS A 422 21.45 -3.51 -80.98
N PRO A 423 20.39 -4.33 -80.85
CA PRO A 423 20.45 -5.49 -79.98
C PRO A 423 21.57 -6.40 -80.45
N CYS A 424 22.46 -6.75 -79.55
CA CYS A 424 23.56 -7.65 -79.84
C CYS A 424 23.50 -8.84 -78.88
N THR A 425 24.00 -9.97 -79.34
CA THR A 425 24.39 -11.07 -78.46
C THR A 425 25.90 -11.06 -78.34
N TYR A 426 26.41 -11.22 -77.12
CA TYR A 426 27.85 -11.23 -76.86
C TYR A 426 28.20 -12.30 -75.82
N ASN A 427 29.48 -12.64 -75.81
CA ASN A 427 30.11 -13.46 -74.79
C ASN A 427 31.05 -12.53 -74.01
N TYR A 428 31.01 -12.58 -72.68
CA TYR A 428 31.81 -11.68 -71.85
C TYR A 428 33.26 -12.15 -71.81
N ASP A 429 34.17 -11.47 -72.51
CA ASP A 429 35.61 -11.75 -72.48
C ASP A 429 36.20 -11.23 -71.16
N ILE A 430 36.24 -12.12 -70.17
CA ILE A 430 36.74 -11.79 -68.84
C ILE A 430 38.24 -11.57 -68.87
N HIS A 431 38.97 -12.23 -69.77
CA HIS A 431 40.40 -12.02 -69.92
C HIS A 431 40.72 -10.62 -70.49
N ALA A 432 39.89 -10.07 -71.39
CA ALA A 432 40.03 -8.70 -71.89
C ALA A 432 39.75 -7.67 -70.80
N TYR A 433 38.72 -7.89 -70.00
CA TYR A 433 38.45 -7.06 -68.83
C TYR A 433 39.61 -7.09 -67.84
N GLU A 434 40.14 -8.28 -67.53
CA GLU A 434 41.26 -8.45 -66.61
C GLU A 434 42.52 -7.74 -67.09
N ARG A 435 42.88 -7.86 -68.37
CA ARG A 435 43.99 -7.12 -68.98
C ARG A 435 43.81 -5.61 -68.84
N TRP A 436 42.61 -5.11 -69.14
CA TRP A 436 42.30 -3.69 -68.99
C TRP A 436 42.41 -3.24 -67.52
N VAL A 437 41.90 -4.02 -66.57
CA VAL A 437 42.03 -3.72 -65.13
C VAL A 437 43.49 -3.71 -64.70
N ASP A 438 44.29 -4.68 -65.14
CA ASP A 438 45.71 -4.76 -64.80
C ASP A 438 46.51 -3.58 -65.40
N GLU A 439 46.12 -3.08 -66.59
CA GLU A 439 46.68 -1.87 -67.20
C GLU A 439 46.30 -0.58 -66.46
N GLN A 440 45.07 -0.48 -65.96
CA GLN A 440 44.58 0.72 -65.27
C GLN A 440 44.98 0.78 -63.79
N TYR A 441 45.10 -0.37 -63.13
CA TYR A 441 45.21 -0.45 -61.66
C TYR A 441 46.36 -1.34 -61.15
N GLY A 442 47.14 -1.96 -62.04
CA GLY A 442 48.28 -2.81 -61.71
C GLY A 442 47.92 -4.30 -61.54
N VAL A 443 48.91 -5.17 -61.74
CA VAL A 443 48.74 -6.64 -61.78
C VAL A 443 48.33 -7.19 -60.41
N GLN A 444 47.21 -7.91 -60.37
CA GLN A 444 46.71 -8.61 -59.17
C GLN A 444 47.08 -10.12 -59.24
N ASP A 445 47.53 -10.73 -58.13
CA ASP A 445 47.80 -12.18 -58.06
C ASP A 445 46.49 -12.97 -57.92
N ARG A 446 46.04 -13.59 -59.02
CA ARG A 446 44.71 -14.23 -59.14
C ARG A 446 44.75 -15.77 -59.20
N LYS A 447 45.75 -16.41 -58.56
CA LYS A 447 45.87 -17.88 -58.51
C LYS A 447 44.63 -18.53 -57.88
N GLY A 448 43.71 -19.02 -58.70
CA GLY A 448 42.53 -19.80 -58.30
C GLY A 448 41.20 -19.40 -58.94
N GLN A 449 41.13 -18.33 -59.74
CA GLN A 449 39.87 -17.82 -60.30
C GLN A 449 39.39 -18.45 -61.62
N GLU A 450 40.06 -19.49 -62.13
CA GLU A 450 39.69 -20.16 -63.40
C GLU A 450 38.23 -20.65 -63.45
N GLN A 451 37.61 -20.95 -62.30
CA GLN A 451 36.19 -21.35 -62.24
C GLN A 451 35.22 -20.22 -62.63
N GLY A 452 35.63 -18.95 -62.51
CA GLY A 452 34.82 -17.79 -62.91
C GLY A 452 34.78 -17.58 -64.43
N TYR A 453 35.68 -18.19 -65.19
CA TYR A 453 35.81 -18.01 -66.65
C TYR A 453 34.74 -18.75 -67.44
N ALA A 454 33.92 -19.58 -66.80
CA ALA A 454 32.72 -20.17 -67.42
C ALA A 454 31.73 -19.12 -67.95
N ILE A 455 31.82 -17.87 -67.46
CA ILE A 455 31.02 -16.74 -67.95
C ILE A 455 31.27 -16.45 -69.44
N GLU A 456 32.46 -16.76 -69.98
CA GLU A 456 32.78 -16.60 -71.42
C GLU A 456 31.94 -17.53 -72.30
N ALA A 457 31.50 -18.68 -71.80
CA ALA A 457 30.66 -19.62 -72.55
C ALA A 457 29.17 -19.22 -72.54
N ILE A 458 28.76 -18.30 -71.66
CA ILE A 458 27.38 -17.85 -71.56
C ILE A 458 27.14 -16.77 -72.62
N ARG A 459 26.13 -16.99 -73.47
CA ARG A 459 25.68 -15.98 -74.42
C ARG A 459 24.68 -15.05 -73.75
N PHE A 460 25.02 -13.78 -73.65
CA PHE A 460 24.15 -12.72 -73.16
C PHE A 460 23.46 -12.01 -74.32
N SER A 461 22.30 -11.43 -74.06
CA SER A 461 21.57 -10.57 -74.99
C SER A 461 21.38 -9.20 -74.35
N GLY A 462 21.68 -8.13 -75.09
CA GLY A 462 21.56 -6.77 -74.58
C GLY A 462 22.00 -5.73 -75.61
N PHE A 463 22.52 -4.60 -75.11
CA PHE A 463 23.04 -3.50 -75.92
C PHE A 463 24.44 -3.12 -75.42
N LEU A 464 25.29 -2.59 -76.29
CA LEU A 464 26.57 -2.00 -75.90
C LEU A 464 26.34 -0.56 -75.45
N ALA A 465 26.84 -0.21 -74.26
CA ALA A 465 26.58 1.10 -73.65
C ALA A 465 27.11 2.29 -74.49
N GLN A 466 28.09 2.06 -75.39
CA GLN A 466 28.61 3.07 -76.31
C GLN A 466 27.69 3.34 -77.51
N GLU A 467 26.71 2.46 -77.74
CA GLU A 467 25.78 2.51 -78.88
C GLU A 467 24.36 2.94 -78.49
N VAL A 468 24.13 3.21 -77.20
CA VAL A 468 22.86 3.66 -76.59
C VAL A 468 23.07 5.07 -76.05
#